data_AF-A0A975N1G8-F1
#
_entry.id   AF-A0A975N1G8-F1
#
_cell.length_a   1.000
_cell.length_b   1.000
_cell.length_c   1.000
_cell.angle_alpha   90.00
_cell.angle_beta   90.00
_cell.angle_gamma   90.00
#
_symmetry.space_group_name_H-M   'P 1'
#
loop_
_entity.id
_entity.type
_entity.pdbx_description
1 polymer ?
#
loop_
_entity_poly.entity_id
_entity_poly.type
_entity_poly.pdbx_seq_one_letter_code
_entity_poly.pdbx_strand_id
1 'polypeptide(L)' 'MFPGRTPEQKAALAERLTDVFLETCGNPGQPRTGVWVVIDEVPAENWAVGGKLSGSATP' A
#
# COMPACT_ATOMS: atom_id res chain seq x y z
N MET A 1 3.30 4.25 -1.75
CA MET A 1 4.32 3.49 -2.53
C MET A 1 4.67 4.28 -3.78
N PHE A 2 5.71 3.92 -4.55
CA PHE A 2 5.98 4.58 -5.84
C PHE A 2 5.02 4.10 -6.94
N PRO A 3 4.68 4.96 -7.92
CA PRO A 3 3.85 4.58 -9.06
C PRO A 3 4.49 3.47 -9.91
N GLY A 4 3.66 2.84 -10.76
CA GLY A 4 4.11 1.85 -11.75
C GLY A 4 3.68 0.41 -11.49
N ARG A 5 2.83 0.16 -10.48
CA ARG A 5 2.23 -1.17 -10.27
C ARG A 5 1.02 -1.34 -11.18
N THR A 6 0.84 -2.55 -11.70
CA THR A 6 -0.32 -2.87 -12.54
C THR A 6 -1.61 -2.89 -11.70
N PRO A 7 -2.79 -2.73 -12.34
CA PRO A 7 -4.07 -2.89 -11.64
C PRO A 7 -4.20 -4.23 -10.91
N GLU A 8 -3.71 -5.32 -11.51
CA GLU A 8 -3.77 -6.68 -10.96
C GLU A 8 -2.91 -6.80 -9.70
N GLN A 9 -1.71 -6.20 -9.70
CA GLN A 9 -0.84 -6.17 -8.52
C GLN A 9 -1.51 -5.41 -7.36
N LYS A 10 -2.18 -4.28 -7.65
CA LYS A 10 -2.90 -3.49 -6.65
C LYS A 10 -4.10 -4.26 -6.09
N ALA A 11 -4.86 -4.95 -6.95
CA ALA A 11 -5.98 -5.78 -6.54
C ALA A 11 -5.54 -6.92 -5.63
N ALA A 12 -4.50 -7.66 -6.03
CA ALA A 12 -3.95 -8.76 -5.23
C ALA A 12 -3.38 -8.28 -3.89
N LEU A 13 -2.78 -7.08 -3.84
CA LEU A 13 -2.30 -6.48 -2.59
C LEU A 13 -3.47 -6.16 -1.65
N ALA A 14 -4.52 -5.51 -2.15
CA ALA A 14 -5.68 -5.15 -1.34
C ALA A 14 -6.41 -6.37 -0.77
N GLU A 15 -6.54 -7.43 -1.56
CA GLU A 15 -7.11 -8.70 -1.13
C GLU A 15 -6.31 -9.30 0.03
N ARG A 16 -5.00 -9.47 -0.14
CA ARG A 16 -4.13 -10.09 0.86
C ARG A 16 -3.99 -9.27 2.14
N LEU A 17 -3.94 -7.94 2.04
CA LEU A 17 -3.91 -7.08 3.22
C LEU A 17 -5.21 -7.18 4.02
N THR A 18 -6.34 -7.32 3.33
CA THR A 18 -7.64 -7.53 3.98
C THR A 18 -7.66 -8.86 4.74
N ASP A 19 -7.16 -9.94 4.12
CA ASP A 19 -7.08 -11.26 4.74
C ASP A 19 -6.22 -11.21 6.01
N VAL A 20 -4.98 -10.72 5.89
CA VAL A 20 -4.03 -10.65 7.00
C VAL A 20 -4.56 -9.78 8.14
N PHE A 21 -5.22 -8.66 7.83
CA PHE A 21 -5.81 -7.81 8.87
C PHE A 21 -6.88 -8.55 9.66
N LEU A 22 -7.81 -9.25 8.99
CA LEU A 22 -8.87 -9.99 9.66
C LEU A 22 -8.32 -11.15 10.50
N GLU A 23 -7.30 -11.85 9.99
CA GLU A 23 -6.65 -12.95 10.69
C GLU A 23 -5.89 -12.50 11.95
N THR A 24 -5.24 -11.34 11.89
CA THR A 24 -4.33 -10.87 12.96
C THR A 24 -5.02 -9.95 13.97
N CYS A 25 -5.89 -9.07 13.49
CA CYS A 25 -6.49 -7.98 14.25
C CYS A 25 -8.02 -7.99 14.22
N GLY A 26 -8.63 -8.84 13.39
CA GLY A 26 -10.07 -8.88 13.21
C GLY A 26 -10.81 -9.45 14.41
N ASN A 27 -12.04 -8.99 14.61
CA ASN A 27 -12.95 -9.61 15.56
C ASN A 27 -13.59 -10.88 14.94
N PRO A 28 -13.94 -11.89 15.76
CA PRO A 28 -14.69 -13.05 15.28
C PRO A 28 -15.95 -12.63 14.51
N GLY A 29 -16.06 -13.07 13.26
CA GLY A 29 -17.20 -12.77 12.38
C GLY A 29 -17.20 -11.37 11.75
N GLN A 30 -16.12 -10.58 11.89
CA GLN A 30 -16.02 -9.29 11.20
C GLN A 30 -16.05 -9.49 9.68
N PRO A 31 -16.94 -8.80 8.95
CA PRO A 31 -17.01 -8.91 7.49
C PRO A 31 -15.84 -8.19 6.83
N ARG A 32 -15.43 -8.68 5.65
CA ARG A 32 -14.38 -8.07 4.82
C ARG A 32 -14.65 -6.61 4.47
N THR A 33 -15.92 -6.26 4.28
CA THR A 33 -16.35 -4.88 3.97
C THR A 33 -16.09 -3.89 5.10
N GLY A 34 -15.75 -4.36 6.31
CA GLY A 34 -15.29 -3.54 7.42
C GLY A 34 -13.80 -3.20 7.40
N VAL A 35 -13.06 -3.60 6.36
CA VAL A 35 -11.65 -3.28 6.15
C VAL A 35 -11.51 -2.44 4.89
N TRP A 36 -10.88 -1.29 5.01
CA TRP A 36 -10.60 -0.40 3.88
C TRP A 36 -9.10 -0.35 3.61
N VAL A 37 -8.71 -0.56 2.36
CA VAL A 37 -7.32 -0.43 1.90
C VAL A 37 -7.23 0.76 0.97
N VAL A 38 -6.41 1.74 1.34
CA VAL A 38 -6.06 2.88 0.48
C VAL A 38 -4.68 2.65 -0.08
N ILE A 39 -4.57 2.66 -1.41
CA ILE A 39 -3.29 2.57 -2.12
C ILE A 39 -2.95 3.97 -2.62
N ASP A 40 -1.98 4.60 -1.98
CA ASP A 40 -1.46 5.90 -2.40
C ASP A 40 -0.12 5.75 -3.14
N GLU A 41 -0.07 6.33 -4.35
CA GLU A 41 1.10 6.31 -5.22
C GLU A 41 1.72 7.70 -5.29
N VAL A 42 2.91 7.84 -4.71
CA VAL A 42 3.61 9.12 -4.65
C VAL A 42 4.83 9.02 -5.56
N PRO A 43 4.99 9.93 -6.54
CA PRO A 43 6.18 9.99 -7.38
C PRO A 43 7.46 10.11 -6.55
N ALA A 44 8.56 9.54 -7.04
CA ALA A 44 9.81 9.44 -6.27
C ALA A 44 10.41 10.82 -5.95
N GLU A 45 10.22 11.79 -6.85
CA GLU A 45 10.59 13.20 -6.67
C GLU A 45 9.81 13.90 -5.55
N ASN A 46 8.69 13.33 -5.11
CA ASN A 46 7.86 13.86 -4.02
C ASN A 46 8.04 13.07 -2.71
N TRP A 47 8.89 12.05 -2.67
CA TRP A 47 9.08 11.19 -1.51
C TRP A 47 10.50 11.28 -0.96
N ALA A 48 10.64 11.80 0.26
CA ALA A 48 11.93 11.93 0.94
C ALA A 48 12.10 10.91 2.07
N VAL A 49 13.32 10.40 2.24
CA VAL A 49 13.72 9.61 3.42
C VAL A 49 15.03 10.17 3.95
N GLY A 50 15.11 10.46 5.25
CA GLY A 50 16.32 11.02 5.87
C GLY A 50 16.76 12.36 5.25
N GLY A 51 15.80 13.18 4.78
CA GLY A 51 16.08 14.49 4.17
C GLY A 51 16.56 14.45 2.71
N LYS A 52 16.53 13.28 2.04
CA LYS A 52 16.91 13.14 0.63
C LYS A 52 15.72 12.66 -0.20
N LEU A 53 15.49 13.30 -1.36
CA LEU A 53 14.46 12.88 -2.30
C LEU A 53 14.84 11.54 -2.94
N SER A 54 13.86 10.66 -3.11
CA SER A 54 14.07 9.34 -3.71
C SER A 54 14.26 9.44 -5.23
N GLY A 55 13.68 10.45 -5.86
CA GLY A 55 13.80 10.73 -7.29
C GLY A 55 15.06 11.49 -7.70
N SER A 56 15.88 11.96 -6.75
CA SER A 56 17.20 12.48 -7.10
C SER A 56 18.13 11.30 -7.36
N ALA A 57 18.21 10.87 -8.62
CA ALA A 57 19.39 10.16 -9.08
C ALA A 57 20.61 10.99 -8.65
N THR A 58 21.49 10.39 -7.85
CA THR A 58 22.85 10.93 -7.75
C THR A 58 23.43 10.85 -9.16
N PRO A 59 24.07 11.91 -9.69
CA PRO A 59 24.80 11.84 -10.95
C PRO A 59 25.83 10.71 -10.95
#